data_AF-W1DUC7-F1
#
_entry.id   AF-W1DUC7-F1
#
_cell.length_a   1.000
_cell.length_b   1.000
_cell.length_c   1.000
_cell.angle_alpha   90.00
_cell.angle_beta   90.00
_cell.angle_gamma   90.00
#
_symmetry.space_group_name_H-M   'P 1'
#
loop_
_entity.id
_entity.type
_entity.pdbx_description
1 polymer ?
#
loop_
_entity_poly.entity_id
_entity_poly.type
_entity_poly.pdbx_seq_one_letter_code
_entity_poly.pdbx_strand_id
1 'polypeptide(L)'
;MAVGRYVLSADIWAELERTEPGAWGRIQLTDAIAELAKKQSVDAMLMTGESYDCGKKMGYMQAFVTYGMRNLKEGAKFRESIKKLLA
;
A
#
# COMPACT_ATOMS: atom_id res chain seq x y z
N MET A 1 -4.77 -5.70 5.66
CA MET A 1 -3.87 -5.64 4.49
C MET A 1 -2.65 -4.84 4.91
N ALA A 2 -1.45 -5.34 4.63
CA ALA A 2 -0.25 -4.54 4.81
C ALA A 2 -0.28 -3.34 3.84
N VAL A 3 0.21 -2.18 4.29
CA VAL A 3 0.25 -0.94 3.49
C VAL A 3 1.26 -1.04 2.33
N GLY A 4 2.11 -2.07 2.31
CA GLY A 4 3.19 -2.20 1.35
C GLY A 4 4.35 -1.25 1.64
N ARG A 5 4.67 -1.05 2.92
CA ARG A 5 5.80 -0.26 3.41
C ARG A 5 6.56 -1.11 4.42
N TYR A 6 7.88 -1.19 4.24
CA TYR A 6 8.74 -2.05 5.04
C TYR A 6 10.06 -1.32 5.31
N VAL A 7 10.53 -1.41 6.54
CA VAL A 7 11.92 -1.15 6.91
C VAL A 7 12.45 -2.48 7.42
N LEU A 8 13.37 -3.08 6.67
CA LEU A 8 13.84 -4.44 6.92
C LEU A 8 15.30 -4.39 7.35
N SER A 9 15.65 -5.14 8.38
CA SER A 9 17.05 -5.37 8.75
C SER A 9 17.75 -6.16 7.64
N ALA A 10 19.08 -6.05 7.57
CA ALA A 10 19.87 -6.78 6.58
C ALA A 10 19.73 -8.31 6.70
N ASP A 11 19.32 -8.81 7.87
CA ASP A 11 19.10 -10.23 8.13
C ASP A 11 18.03 -10.84 7.21
N ILE A 12 17.13 -10.02 6.63
CA ILE A 12 16.11 -10.48 5.68
C ILE A 12 16.71 -11.15 4.43
N TRP A 13 17.93 -10.78 4.03
CA TRP A 13 18.56 -11.32 2.82
C TRP A 13 18.75 -12.84 2.91
N ALA A 14 19.20 -13.31 4.07
CA ALA A 14 19.44 -14.72 4.31
C ALA A 14 18.13 -15.54 4.40
N GLU A 15 17.02 -14.90 4.76
CA GLU A 15 15.69 -15.52 4.73
C GLU A 15 15.13 -15.56 3.31
N LEU A 16 15.27 -14.47 2.55
CA LEU A 16 14.81 -14.40 1.15
C LEU A 16 15.49 -15.44 0.25
N GLU A 17 16.81 -15.64 0.41
CA GLU A 17 17.56 -16.63 -0.36
C GLU A 17 17.06 -18.07 -0.14
N ARG A 18 16.57 -18.36 1.07
CA ARG A 18 16.04 -19.68 1.47
C ARG A 18 14.53 -19.81 1.26
N THR A 19 13.84 -18.73 0.91
CA THR A 19 12.38 -18.73 0.81
C THR A 19 11.94 -19.54 -0.40
N GLU A 20 11.22 -20.63 -0.15
CA GLU A 20 10.62 -21.44 -1.20
C GLU A 20 9.38 -20.77 -1.80
N PRO A 21 8.99 -21.13 -3.04
CA PRO A 21 7.77 -20.61 -3.65
C PRO A 21 6.52 -20.96 -2.83
N GLY A 22 5.83 -19.92 -2.35
CA GLY A 22 4.59 -20.05 -1.60
C GLY A 22 3.35 -19.92 -2.49
N ALA A 23 2.40 -19.09 -2.07
CA ALA A 23 1.14 -18.93 -2.79
C ALA A 23 1.38 -18.46 -4.24
N TRP A 24 0.67 -19.13 -5.17
CA TRP A 24 0.78 -18.92 -6.63
C TRP A 24 2.16 -19.25 -7.21
N GLY A 25 2.96 -20.08 -6.53
CA GLY A 25 4.29 -20.47 -7.00
C GLY A 25 5.29 -19.31 -7.03
N ARG A 26 5.07 -18.28 -6.21
CA ARG A 26 5.96 -17.11 -6.11
C ARG A 26 6.72 -17.12 -4.79
N ILE A 27 7.98 -16.68 -4.84
CA ILE A 27 8.73 -16.30 -3.65
C ILE A 27 8.06 -15.05 -3.07
N GLN A 28 7.52 -15.13 -1.86
CA GLN A 28 6.82 -14.02 -1.23
C GLN A 28 7.64 -13.40 -0.12
N LEU A 29 7.73 -12.07 -0.13
CA LEU A 29 8.39 -11.32 0.94
C LEU A 29 7.74 -11.56 2.31
N THR A 30 6.44 -11.84 2.36
CA THR A 30 5.72 -12.15 3.61
C THR A 30 6.23 -13.43 4.27
N ASP A 31 6.61 -14.42 3.47
CA ASP A 31 7.10 -15.70 3.98
C ASP A 31 8.50 -15.52 4.59
N ALA A 32 9.37 -14.76 3.91
CA ALA A 32 10.69 -14.39 4.44
C ALA A 32 10.59 -13.58 5.74
N ILE A 33 9.66 -12.61 5.81
CA ILE A 33 9.45 -11.81 7.03
C ILE A 33 8.91 -12.69 8.17
N ALA A 34 8.04 -13.67 7.87
CA ALA A 34 7.53 -14.60 8.87
C ALA A 34 8.63 -15.49 9.45
N GLU A 35 9.57 -15.96 8.62
CA GLU A 35 10.74 -16.70 9.12
C GLU A 35 11.69 -15.80 9.93
N LEU A 36 11.90 -14.56 9.49
CA LEU A 36 12.70 -13.58 10.25
C LEU A 36 12.10 -13.29 11.63
N ALA A 37 10.77 -13.19 11.72
CA ALA A 37 10.03 -12.95 12.96
C ALA A 37 10.17 -14.08 14.00
N LYS A 38 10.57 -15.29 13.57
CA LYS A 38 10.89 -16.39 14.50
C LYS A 38 12.27 -16.21 15.16
N LYS A 39 13.16 -15.42 14.55
CA LYS A 39 14.55 -15.25 14.96
C LYS A 39 14.81 -13.93 15.68
N GLN A 40 14.03 -12.90 15.36
CA GLN A 40 14.13 -11.57 15.97
C GLN A 40 12.77 -10.87 16.01
N SER A 41 12.67 -9.79 16.79
CA SER A 41 11.46 -8.98 16.86
C SER A 41 11.15 -8.31 15.52
N VAL A 42 9.89 -8.40 15.10
CA VAL A 42 9.36 -7.67 13.95
C VAL A 42 8.16 -6.86 14.44
N ASP A 43 8.32 -5.55 14.45
CA ASP A 43 7.28 -4.63 14.96
C ASP A 43 6.30 -4.21 13.86
N ALA A 44 5.02 -4.14 14.22
CA ALA A 44 3.99 -3.59 13.35
C ALA A 44 3.80 -2.09 13.64
N MET A 45 4.04 -1.24 12.64
CA MET A 45 3.78 0.19 12.73
C MET A 45 2.40 0.53 12.16
N LEU A 46 1.56 1.17 12.97
CA LEU A 46 0.28 1.69 12.49
C LEU A 46 0.53 2.97 11.68
N MET A 47 0.18 2.92 10.40
CA MET A 47 0.28 4.09 9.53
C MET A 47 -0.72 5.17 9.98
N THR A 48 -0.24 6.41 10.02
CA THR A 48 -1.05 7.60 10.27
C THR A 48 -1.48 8.26 8.96
N GLY A 49 -2.67 8.87 8.95
CA GLY A 49 -3.21 9.55 7.77
C GLY A 49 -4.12 8.66 6.91
N GLU A 50 -4.34 9.07 5.67
CA GLU A 50 -5.22 8.38 4.72
C GLU A 50 -4.40 7.66 3.64
N SER A 51 -4.78 6.41 3.32
CA SER A 51 -4.23 5.67 2.19
C SER A 51 -5.33 5.25 1.21
N TYR A 52 -4.98 5.18 -0.06
CA TYR A 52 -5.83 4.65 -1.11
C TYR A 52 -5.18 3.41 -1.73
N ASP A 53 -5.92 2.30 -1.78
CA ASP A 53 -5.51 1.10 -2.51
C ASP A 53 -5.76 1.30 -4.01
N CYS A 54 -4.80 1.91 -4.70
CA CYS A 54 -4.85 2.13 -6.14
C CYS A 54 -4.71 0.84 -6.97
N GLY A 55 -4.46 -0.32 -6.34
CA GLY A 55 -4.51 -1.63 -7.00
C GLY A 55 -5.94 -2.08 -7.30
N LYS A 56 -6.95 -1.44 -6.70
CA LYS A 56 -8.37 -1.70 -6.92
C LYS A 56 -9.04 -0.51 -7.60
N LYS A 57 -9.97 -0.78 -8.52
CA LYS A 57 -10.70 0.26 -9.28
C LYS A 57 -11.33 1.32 -8.38
N MET A 58 -12.03 0.91 -7.32
CA MET A 58 -12.67 1.85 -6.40
C MET A 58 -11.66 2.71 -5.64
N GLY A 59 -10.57 2.12 -5.13
CA GLY A 59 -9.53 2.87 -4.43
C GLY A 59 -8.82 3.86 -5.35
N TYR A 60 -8.57 3.47 -6.60
CA TYR A 60 -8.06 4.38 -7.63
C TYR A 60 -9.04 5.54 -7.91
N MET A 61 -10.33 5.26 -8.10
CA MET A 61 -11.33 6.32 -8.35
C MET A 61 -11.42 7.30 -7.18
N GLN A 62 -11.41 6.80 -5.94
CA GLN A 62 -11.40 7.62 -4.74
C GLN A 62 -10.15 8.50 -4.67
N ALA A 63 -8.96 7.92 -4.91
CA ALA A 63 -7.71 8.68 -4.97
C ALA A 63 -7.79 9.79 -6.04
N PHE A 64 -8.21 9.43 -7.25
CA PHE A 64 -8.28 10.37 -8.37
C PHE A 64 -9.19 11.56 -8.04
N VAL A 65 -10.39 11.31 -7.51
CA VAL A 65 -11.32 12.38 -7.13
C VAL A 65 -10.75 13.23 -6.00
N THR A 66 -10.21 12.60 -4.94
CA THR A 66 -9.64 13.34 -3.81
C THR A 66 -8.49 14.25 -4.23
N TYR A 67 -7.53 13.73 -4.99
CA TYR A 67 -6.37 14.52 -5.43
C TYR A 67 -6.74 15.51 -6.53
N GLY A 68 -7.69 15.16 -7.42
CA GLY A 68 -8.24 16.09 -8.41
C GLY A 68 -8.86 17.33 -7.78
N MET A 69 -9.63 17.15 -6.70
CA MET A 69 -10.23 18.26 -5.93
C MET A 69 -9.19 19.11 -5.18
N ARG A 70 -8.00 18.57 -4.89
CA ARG A 70 -6.89 19.26 -4.23
C ARG A 70 -5.91 19.92 -5.21
N ASN A 71 -6.12 19.75 -6.53
CA ASN A 71 -5.26 20.34 -7.55
C ASN A 71 -5.29 21.88 -7.51
N LEU A 72 -4.11 22.52 -7.52
CA LEU A 72 -3.98 23.98 -7.38
C LEU A 72 -4.57 24.79 -8.56
N LYS A 73 -4.61 24.21 -9.76
CA LYS A 73 -5.04 24.90 -10.98
C LYS A 73 -6.50 24.59 -11.32
N GLU A 74 -6.88 23.32 -11.25
CA GLU A 74 -8.17 22.84 -11.73
C GLU A 74 -9.11 22.38 -10.60
N GLY A 75 -8.63 22.30 -9.35
CA GLY A 75 -9.40 21.72 -8.25
C GLY A 75 -10.71 22.44 -7.94
N ALA A 76 -10.72 23.77 -8.03
CA ALA A 76 -11.93 24.57 -7.85
C ALA A 76 -12.99 24.24 -8.92
N LYS A 77 -12.61 24.24 -10.20
CA LYS A 77 -13.50 23.88 -11.31
C LYS A 77 -13.98 22.44 -11.20
N PHE A 78 -13.07 21.53 -10.84
CA PHE A 78 -13.37 20.11 -10.72
C PHE A 78 -14.39 19.83 -9.61
N ARG A 79 -14.28 20.49 -8.45
CA ARG A 79 -15.27 20.40 -7.36
C ARG A 79 -16.67 20.81 -7.81
N GLU A 80 -16.78 21.92 -8.53
CA GLU A 80 -18.08 22.38 -9.05
C GLU A 80 -18.66 21.41 -10.09
N SER A 81 -17.82 20.85 -10.96
CA SER A 81 -18.26 19.83 -11.91
C SER A 81 -18.78 18.56 -11.21
N ILE A 82 -18.09 18.08 -10.16
CA ILE A 82 -18.54 16.91 -9.40
C ILE A 82 -19.87 17.19 -8.67
N LYS A 83 -20.04 18.36 -8.04
CA LYS A 83 -21.32 18.75 -7.41
C LYS A 83 -22.49 18.70 -8.40
N LYS A 84 -22.29 19.18 -9.62
CA LYS A 84 -23.31 19.13 -10.69
C LYS A 84 -23.65 17.71 -11.15
N LEU A 85 -22.70 16.78 -11.09
CA LEU A 85 -22.93 15.38 -11.44
C LEU A 85 -23.69 14.59 -10.37
N LEU A 86 -23.68 15.07 -9.12
CA LEU A 86 -24.34 14.44 -7.98
C LEU A 86 -25.75 14.99 -7.70
N ALA A 87 -26.11 16.11 -8.35
CA ALA A 87 -27.43 16.74 -8.27
C ALA A 87 -28.41 16.10 -9.26
#